data_AF-A0A7S1ZEN9-F1
#
_entry.id   AF-A0A7S1ZEN9-F1
#
_cell.length_a   1.000
_cell.length_b   1.000
_cell.length_c   1.000
_cell.angle_alpha   90.00
_cell.angle_beta   90.00
_cell.angle_gamma   90.00
#
_symmetry.space_group_name_H-M   'P 1'
#
loop_
_entity.id
_entity.type
_entity.pdbx_description
1 polymer ?
#
loop_
_entity_poly.entity_id
_entity_poly.type
_entity_poly.pdbx_seq_one_letter_code
_entity_poly.pdbx_strand_id
1 'polypeptide(L)'
;TFSSDCRAQCLDVYEECEEAFIIWSNPFLAAMALLAMGMISGYLKPHDPHARHHIRAVVRFFAIFLFLFWIFASLAGAGDGLSSSLIAYAVAMCVGSGIVMSALFWNTLRRTEEEIEEGLQGGVEPYLDLLRGLVILMFAPLLILYLVVSALNQIVRRVLTCCCSCIALTEEEKAHRGCLTLAASEHYADFKTWDHARVLHYTVYWGVGYVFLNVLASKFTTIFLSWLIQTTSTMAIPAVTLIVIAVGMVLFMLPPIPGLPIYLTAGIVLISVGRESLGLFGAISYACLVSLLLKLLACAVQQQLIGAQLGGSVGIRQVVGINSEG
;
A
#
# COMPACT_ATOMS: atom_id res chain seq x y z
N THR A 1 39.11 3.31 17.15
CA THR A 1 38.68 2.09 16.45
C THR A 1 38.03 1.19 17.48
N PHE A 2 36.72 0.96 17.38
CA PHE A 2 36.02 0.03 18.27
C PHE A 2 36.49 -1.40 17.96
N SER A 3 36.69 -2.24 18.98
CA SER A 3 37.03 -3.66 18.80
C SER A 3 35.88 -4.38 18.08
N SER A 4 36.21 -5.40 17.28
CA SER A 4 35.23 -6.21 16.53
C SER A 4 34.15 -6.79 17.42
N ASP A 5 34.50 -7.17 18.65
CA ASP A 5 33.56 -7.75 19.63
C ASP A 5 32.52 -6.74 20.11
N CYS A 6 32.90 -5.46 20.25
CA CYS A 6 31.99 -4.41 20.69
C CYS A 6 30.93 -4.09 19.62
N ARG A 7 31.28 -4.24 18.33
CA ARG A 7 30.32 -4.08 17.22
C ARG A 7 29.32 -5.23 17.17
N ALA A 8 29.76 -6.47 17.40
CA ALA A 8 28.88 -7.64 17.42
C ALA A 8 27.87 -7.54 18.57
N GLN A 9 28.32 -7.19 19.77
CA GLN A 9 27.44 -7.02 20.94
C GLN A 9 26.42 -5.90 20.77
N CYS A 10 26.80 -4.76 20.16
CA CYS A 10 25.85 -3.69 19.90
C CYS A 10 24.79 -4.04 18.84
N LEU A 11 25.15 -4.88 17.86
CA LEU A 11 24.20 -5.35 16.84
C LEU A 11 23.21 -6.36 17.45
N ASP A 12 23.68 -7.31 18.25
CA ASP A 12 22.81 -8.25 18.97
C ASP A 12 21.79 -7.52 19.87
N VAL A 13 22.25 -6.54 20.65
CA VAL A 13 21.36 -5.75 21.53
C VAL A 13 20.35 -4.94 20.70
N TYR A 14 20.74 -4.45 19.53
CA TYR A 14 19.84 -3.71 18.64
C TYR A 14 18.78 -4.64 18.02
N GLU A 15 19.18 -5.82 17.54
CA GLU A 15 18.26 -6.83 16.99
C GLU A 15 17.29 -7.36 18.06
N GLU A 16 17.76 -7.67 19.26
CA GLU A 16 16.88 -8.08 20.37
C GLU A 16 15.89 -6.99 20.77
N CYS A 17 16.30 -5.71 20.76
CA CYS A 17 15.41 -4.59 21.04
C CYS A 17 14.36 -4.38 19.94
N GLU A 18 14.72 -4.60 18.67
CA GLU A 18 13.79 -4.52 17.53
C GLU A 18 12.74 -5.63 17.63
N GLU A 19 13.15 -6.88 17.88
CA GLU A 19 12.24 -8.01 18.04
C GLU A 19 11.29 -7.79 19.22
N ALA A 20 11.81 -7.35 20.37
CA ALA A 20 10.99 -7.01 21.53
C ALA A 20 9.98 -5.89 21.18
N PHE A 21 10.41 -4.81 20.53
CA PHE A 21 9.52 -3.72 20.13
C PHE A 21 8.42 -4.18 19.17
N ILE A 22 8.72 -5.07 18.22
CA ILE A 22 7.73 -5.66 17.31
C ILE A 22 6.71 -6.50 18.10
N ILE A 23 7.17 -7.33 19.03
CA ILE A 23 6.30 -8.17 19.88
C ILE A 23 5.35 -7.32 20.74
N TRP A 24 5.77 -6.14 21.22
CA TRP A 24 4.93 -5.25 22.02
C TRP A 24 4.02 -4.34 21.18
N SER A 25 4.49 -3.86 20.03
CA SER A 25 3.73 -2.95 19.17
C SER A 25 2.62 -3.65 18.39
N ASN A 26 2.81 -4.92 18.00
CA ASN A 26 1.84 -5.68 17.22
C ASN A 26 0.49 -5.93 17.96
N PRO A 27 0.45 -6.39 19.22
CA PRO A 27 -0.81 -6.53 19.96
C PRO A 27 -1.47 -5.19 20.27
N PHE A 28 -0.69 -4.12 20.46
CA PHE A 28 -1.24 -2.77 20.62
C PHE A 28 -1.94 -2.28 19.34
N LEU A 29 -1.31 -2.50 18.18
CA LEU A 29 -1.91 -2.23 16.88
C LEU A 29 -3.17 -3.07 16.70
N ALA A 30 -3.10 -4.38 16.91
CA ALA A 30 -4.26 -5.27 16.81
C ALA A 30 -5.42 -4.85 17.73
N ALA A 31 -5.14 -4.41 18.96
CA ALA A 31 -6.14 -3.88 19.88
C ALA A 31 -6.77 -2.58 19.35
N MET A 32 -5.99 -1.66 18.79
CA MET A 32 -6.49 -0.45 18.15
C MET A 32 -7.38 -0.76 16.93
N ALA A 33 -7.01 -1.76 16.12
CA ALA A 33 -7.84 -2.24 15.02
C ALA A 33 -9.15 -2.85 15.50
N LEU A 34 -9.11 -3.74 16.48
CA LEU A 34 -10.31 -4.35 17.04
C LEU A 34 -11.22 -3.31 17.70
N LEU A 35 -10.65 -2.28 18.34
CA LEU A 35 -11.40 -1.17 18.91
C LEU A 35 -12.04 -0.31 17.81
N ALA A 36 -11.30 0.00 16.75
CA ALA A 36 -11.82 0.68 15.56
C ALA A 36 -12.99 -0.09 14.92
N MET A 37 -12.82 -1.40 14.73
CA MET A 37 -13.85 -2.29 14.17
C MET A 37 -15.05 -2.42 15.11
N GLY A 38 -14.82 -2.49 16.42
CA GLY A 38 -15.87 -2.50 17.44
C GLY A 38 -16.69 -1.21 17.46
N MET A 39 -16.04 -0.05 17.32
CA MET A 39 -16.75 1.23 17.19
C MET A 39 -17.57 1.31 15.90
N ILE A 40 -17.00 0.89 14.76
CA ILE A 40 -17.73 0.81 13.49
C ILE A 40 -18.97 -0.07 13.66
N SER A 41 -18.82 -1.25 14.25
CA SER A 41 -19.90 -2.20 14.54
C SER A 41 -20.98 -1.61 15.46
N GLY A 42 -20.60 -0.72 16.39
CA GLY A 42 -21.53 -0.02 17.30
C GLY A 42 -22.41 1.03 16.62
N TYR A 43 -21.93 1.63 15.53
CA TYR A 43 -22.70 2.58 14.72
C TYR A 43 -23.61 1.90 13.68
N LEU A 44 -23.68 0.57 13.72
CA LEU A 44 -24.21 -0.27 12.67
C LEU A 44 -25.48 -0.98 13.13
N LYS A 45 -26.53 -0.19 13.36
CA LYS A 45 -27.88 -0.71 13.51
C LYS A 45 -28.58 -0.73 12.14
N PRO A 46 -29.04 -1.89 11.65
CA PRO A 46 -29.60 -2.06 10.30
C PRO A 46 -30.98 -1.40 10.07
N HIS A 47 -31.47 -0.59 11.01
CA HIS A 47 -32.82 0.01 10.98
C HIS A 47 -32.88 1.49 11.38
N ASP A 48 -31.77 2.22 11.30
CA ASP A 48 -31.76 3.66 11.61
C ASP A 48 -32.05 4.52 10.36
N PRO A 49 -33.04 5.43 10.38
CA PRO A 49 -33.41 6.29 9.24
C PRO A 49 -32.31 7.31 8.84
N HIS A 50 -31.22 7.42 9.61
CA HIS A 50 -30.10 8.33 9.37
C HIS A 50 -28.83 7.67 8.80
N ALA A 51 -28.97 6.51 8.13
CA ALA A 51 -27.86 5.74 7.55
C ALA A 51 -26.81 6.56 6.77
N ARG A 52 -27.21 7.61 6.03
CA ARG A 52 -26.28 8.49 5.29
C ARG A 52 -25.29 9.25 6.18
N HIS A 53 -25.67 9.60 7.41
CA HIS A 53 -24.77 10.30 8.34
C HIS A 53 -23.73 9.34 8.93
N HIS A 54 -24.14 8.10 9.21
CA HIS A 54 -23.25 7.03 9.69
C HIS A 54 -22.21 6.63 8.62
N ILE A 55 -22.60 6.56 7.34
CA ILE A 55 -21.67 6.33 6.22
C ILE A 55 -20.59 7.41 6.18
N ARG A 56 -20.98 8.69 6.31
CA ARG A 56 -20.04 9.81 6.26
C ARG A 56 -19.08 9.82 7.46
N ALA A 57 -19.52 9.35 8.63
CA ALA A 57 -18.67 9.19 9.80
C ALA A 57 -17.67 8.02 9.63
N VAL A 58 -18.11 6.88 9.09
CA VAL A 58 -17.23 5.73 8.79
C VAL A 58 -16.18 6.10 7.73
N VAL A 59 -16.56 6.80 6.67
CA VAL A 59 -15.62 7.28 5.64
C VAL A 59 -14.60 8.27 6.22
N ARG A 60 -15.03 9.21 7.07
CA ARG A 60 -14.10 10.15 7.75
C ARG A 60 -13.14 9.42 8.67
N PHE A 61 -13.62 8.42 9.40
CA PHE A 61 -12.78 7.58 10.26
C PHE A 61 -11.77 6.77 9.43
N PHE A 62 -12.20 6.19 8.30
CA PHE A 62 -11.33 5.47 7.38
C PHE A 62 -10.26 6.39 6.76
N ALA A 63 -10.60 7.64 6.46
CA ALA A 63 -9.63 8.64 5.99
C ALA A 63 -8.58 8.98 7.07
N ILE A 64 -8.99 9.14 8.33
CA ILE A 64 -8.06 9.34 9.46
C ILE A 64 -7.18 8.11 9.67
N PHE A 65 -7.75 6.91 9.54
CA PHE A 65 -7.00 5.66 9.66
C PHE A 65 -5.99 5.47 8.52
N LEU A 66 -6.38 5.74 7.27
CA LEU A 66 -5.47 5.75 6.11
C LEU A 66 -4.35 6.78 6.27
N PHE A 67 -4.66 7.93 6.85
CA PHE A 67 -3.66 8.96 7.16
C PHE A 67 -2.68 8.49 8.25
N LEU A 68 -3.16 7.87 9.32
CA LEU A 68 -2.30 7.25 10.33
C LEU A 68 -1.46 6.10 9.75
N PHE A 69 -2.06 5.26 8.90
CA PHE A 69 -1.36 4.21 8.19
C PHE A 69 -0.25 4.77 7.29
N TRP A 70 -0.52 5.86 6.57
CA TRP A 70 0.50 6.56 5.78
C TRP A 70 1.64 7.10 6.64
N ILE A 71 1.35 7.63 7.83
CA ILE A 71 2.39 8.05 8.80
C ILE A 71 3.24 6.84 9.21
N PHE A 72 2.63 5.72 9.59
CA PHE A 72 3.34 4.51 9.99
C PHE A 72 4.15 3.87 8.85
N ALA A 73 3.60 3.81 7.63
CA ALA A 73 4.31 3.34 6.45
C ALA A 73 5.51 4.25 6.11
N SER A 74 5.40 5.55 6.37
CA SER A 74 6.51 6.50 6.21
C SER A 74 7.60 6.32 7.27
N LEU A 75 7.26 5.78 8.46
CA LEU A 75 8.21 5.40 9.51
C LEU A 75 8.83 4.00 9.27
N ALA A 76 8.13 3.14 8.55
CA ALA A 76 8.43 1.71 8.42
C ALA A 76 9.77 1.38 7.77
N GLY A 77 10.26 2.17 6.81
CA GLY A 77 11.54 1.84 6.17
C GLY A 77 12.78 2.39 6.90
N ALA A 78 12.64 2.77 8.18
CA ALA A 78 13.77 2.98 9.08
C ALA A 78 14.39 1.65 9.54
N GLY A 79 13.69 0.51 9.35
CA GLY A 79 14.20 -0.84 9.57
C GLY A 79 13.52 -1.85 8.63
N ASP A 80 14.32 -2.68 7.97
CA ASP A 80 13.80 -3.69 7.01
C ASP A 80 12.85 -4.68 7.71
N GLY A 81 13.07 -4.99 9.00
CA GLY A 81 12.22 -5.87 9.81
C GLY A 81 10.84 -5.29 10.12
N LEU A 82 10.80 -4.05 10.64
CA LEU A 82 9.56 -3.34 10.99
C LEU A 82 8.62 -3.16 9.78
N SER A 83 9.19 -2.96 8.59
CA SER A 83 8.42 -2.74 7.36
C SER A 83 7.55 -3.93 6.96
N SER A 84 8.07 -5.15 7.12
CA SER A 84 7.36 -6.37 6.75
C SER A 84 6.12 -6.62 7.62
N SER A 85 6.25 -6.39 8.93
CA SER A 85 5.16 -6.55 9.90
C SER A 85 4.07 -5.49 9.70
N LEU A 86 4.46 -4.24 9.41
CA LEU A 86 3.52 -3.16 9.14
C LEU A 86 2.78 -3.35 7.81
N ILE A 87 3.44 -3.88 6.77
CA ILE A 87 2.80 -4.22 5.49
C ILE A 87 1.80 -5.37 5.70
N ALA A 88 2.18 -6.44 6.40
CA ALA A 88 1.28 -7.55 6.70
C ALA A 88 0.03 -7.07 7.48
N TYR A 89 0.24 -6.17 8.44
CA TYR A 89 -0.84 -5.55 9.21
C TYR A 89 -1.73 -4.64 8.35
N ALA A 90 -1.15 -3.86 7.45
CA ALA A 90 -1.88 -3.04 6.48
C ALA A 90 -2.82 -3.87 5.62
N VAL A 91 -2.29 -4.97 5.09
CA VAL A 91 -3.04 -5.89 4.23
C VAL A 91 -4.17 -6.52 5.03
N ALA A 92 -3.89 -7.00 6.26
CA ALA A 92 -4.92 -7.56 7.14
C ALA A 92 -6.05 -6.55 7.44
N MET A 93 -5.72 -5.28 7.65
CA MET A 93 -6.68 -4.21 7.90
C MET A 93 -7.49 -3.81 6.66
N CYS A 94 -6.86 -3.73 5.49
CA CYS A 94 -7.54 -3.51 4.22
C CYS A 94 -8.52 -4.66 3.92
N VAL A 95 -8.09 -5.91 4.14
CA VAL A 95 -8.95 -7.08 3.96
C VAL A 95 -10.09 -7.07 4.98
N GLY A 96 -9.82 -6.83 6.26
CA GLY A 96 -10.85 -6.79 7.32
C GLY A 96 -11.88 -5.68 7.10
N SER A 97 -11.44 -4.49 6.69
CA SER A 97 -12.33 -3.37 6.36
C SER A 97 -13.12 -3.62 5.08
N GLY A 98 -12.52 -4.23 4.05
CA GLY A 98 -13.22 -4.64 2.84
C GLY A 98 -14.31 -5.68 3.11
N ILE A 99 -14.03 -6.67 3.97
CA ILE A 99 -15.01 -7.66 4.41
C ILE A 99 -16.18 -6.98 5.11
N VAL A 100 -15.92 -6.07 6.05
CA VAL A 100 -16.99 -5.35 6.76
C VAL A 100 -17.75 -4.40 5.82
N MET A 101 -17.09 -3.71 4.91
CA MET A 101 -17.77 -2.87 3.91
C MET A 101 -18.67 -3.70 3.00
N SER A 102 -18.20 -4.87 2.53
CA SER A 102 -18.97 -5.77 1.67
C SER A 102 -20.18 -6.39 2.39
N ALA A 103 -20.04 -6.79 3.66
CA ALA A 103 -21.12 -7.37 4.45
C ALA A 103 -22.25 -6.37 4.74
N LEU A 104 -21.93 -5.08 4.77
CA LEU A 104 -22.83 -4.02 5.23
C LEU A 104 -23.47 -3.23 4.10
N PHE A 105 -22.80 -3.12 2.95
CA PHE A 105 -23.26 -2.36 1.79
C PHE A 105 -23.58 -3.23 0.59
N TRP A 106 -23.69 -4.55 0.74
CA TRP A 106 -23.98 -5.50 -0.34
C TRP A 106 -25.05 -5.02 -1.33
N ASN A 107 -26.18 -4.50 -0.83
CA ASN A 107 -27.28 -4.03 -1.65
C ASN A 107 -27.03 -2.68 -2.36
N THR A 108 -26.13 -1.84 -1.83
CA THR A 108 -25.76 -0.56 -2.47
C THR A 108 -24.63 -0.78 -3.48
N LEU A 109 -23.68 -1.67 -3.15
CA LEU A 109 -22.54 -2.04 -3.99
C LEU A 109 -23.01 -2.67 -5.31
N ARG A 110 -24.03 -3.54 -5.25
CA ARG A 110 -24.64 -4.16 -6.44
C ARG A 110 -25.20 -3.12 -7.44
N ARG A 111 -25.64 -1.96 -6.94
CA ARG A 111 -26.13 -0.85 -7.77
C ARG A 111 -25.00 -0.03 -8.40
N THR A 112 -23.86 0.06 -7.72
CA THR A 112 -22.65 0.75 -8.20
C THR A 112 -21.88 -0.10 -9.22
N GLU A 113 -21.98 -1.43 -9.11
CA GLU A 113 -21.35 -2.37 -10.06
C GLU A 113 -21.93 -2.21 -11.47
N GLU A 114 -23.25 -2.06 -11.61
CA GLU A 114 -23.93 -1.78 -12.88
C GLU A 114 -23.47 -0.43 -13.49
N GLU A 115 -23.32 0.62 -12.68
CA GLU A 115 -22.83 1.94 -13.14
C GLU A 115 -21.35 1.94 -13.53
N ILE A 116 -20.50 1.16 -12.84
CA ILE A 116 -19.07 1.03 -13.14
C ILE A 116 -18.86 0.17 -14.39
N GLU A 117 -19.66 -0.87 -14.60
CA GLU A 117 -19.59 -1.74 -15.76
C GLU A 117 -19.93 -0.96 -17.04
N GLU A 118 -20.96 -0.12 -17.01
CA GLU A 118 -21.31 0.80 -18.11
C GLU A 118 -20.19 1.82 -18.39
N GLY A 119 -19.52 2.33 -17.35
CA GLY A 119 -18.38 3.26 -17.49
C GLY A 119 -17.09 2.62 -18.01
N LEU A 120 -16.83 1.35 -17.69
CA LEU A 120 -15.63 0.63 -18.14
C LEU A 120 -15.70 0.21 -19.61
N GLN A 121 -16.90 -0.14 -20.09
CA GLN A 121 -17.11 -0.60 -21.46
C GLN A 121 -16.80 0.48 -22.51
N GLY A 122 -16.82 1.78 -22.15
CA GLY A 122 -16.63 2.88 -23.11
C GLY A 122 -15.19 3.24 -23.48
N GLY A 123 -14.17 2.83 -22.71
CA GLY A 123 -12.80 3.33 -22.93
C GLY A 123 -11.63 2.49 -22.42
N VAL A 124 -11.86 1.42 -21.66
CA VAL A 124 -10.78 0.67 -20.96
C VAL A 124 -10.52 -0.71 -21.56
N GLU A 125 -11.33 -1.13 -22.54
CA GLU A 125 -11.24 -2.44 -23.19
C GLU A 125 -9.81 -2.87 -23.63
N PRO A 126 -8.96 -2.00 -24.23
CA PRO A 126 -7.60 -2.40 -24.60
C PRO A 126 -6.64 -2.55 -23.39
N TYR A 127 -6.93 -1.90 -22.26
CA TYR A 127 -6.10 -1.99 -21.04
C TYR A 127 -6.61 -3.03 -20.04
N LEU A 128 -7.76 -3.64 -20.33
CA LEU A 128 -8.45 -4.52 -19.40
C LEU A 128 -7.66 -5.81 -19.14
N ASP A 129 -7.02 -6.38 -20.16
CA ASP A 129 -6.14 -7.56 -19.99
C ASP A 129 -4.85 -7.23 -19.22
N LEU A 130 -4.32 -6.01 -19.40
CA LEU A 130 -3.16 -5.52 -18.65
C LEU A 130 -3.50 -5.32 -17.16
N LEU A 131 -4.69 -4.79 -16.89
CA LEU A 131 -5.21 -4.58 -15.54
C LEU A 131 -5.52 -5.92 -14.85
N ARG A 132 -6.17 -6.86 -15.55
CA ARG A 132 -6.38 -8.24 -15.06
C ARG A 132 -5.06 -8.90 -14.66
N GLY A 133 -4.02 -8.73 -15.46
CA GLY A 133 -2.68 -9.26 -15.16
C GLY A 133 -2.08 -8.70 -13.87
N LEU A 134 -2.27 -7.39 -13.61
CA LEU A 134 -1.85 -6.72 -12.38
C LEU A 134 -2.66 -7.17 -11.16
N VAL A 135 -3.98 -7.32 -11.31
CA VAL A 135 -4.87 -7.79 -10.24
C VAL A 135 -4.50 -9.21 -9.82
N ILE A 136 -4.23 -10.11 -10.77
CA ILE A 136 -3.76 -11.46 -10.47
C ILE A 136 -2.43 -11.41 -9.72
N LEU A 137 -1.48 -10.57 -10.14
CA LEU A 137 -0.19 -10.47 -9.47
C LEU A 137 -0.33 -10.03 -8.00
N MET A 138 -1.19 -9.06 -7.71
CA MET A 138 -1.37 -8.53 -6.35
C MET A 138 -2.25 -9.42 -5.46
N PHE A 139 -3.29 -10.04 -6.02
CA PHE A 139 -4.33 -10.72 -5.25
C PHE A 139 -4.35 -12.24 -5.42
N ALA A 140 -3.46 -12.86 -6.19
CA ALA A 140 -3.37 -14.31 -6.34
C ALA A 140 -3.49 -15.10 -5.02
N PRO A 141 -2.74 -14.79 -3.93
CA PRO A 141 -2.88 -15.54 -2.68
C PRO A 141 -4.25 -15.35 -2.02
N LEU A 142 -4.83 -14.15 -2.13
CA LEU A 142 -6.16 -13.84 -1.58
C LEU A 142 -7.27 -14.51 -2.40
N LEU A 143 -7.12 -14.63 -3.72
CA LEU A 143 -8.04 -15.34 -4.60
C LEU A 143 -8.08 -16.84 -4.29
N ILE A 144 -6.92 -17.45 -4.05
CA ILE A 144 -6.85 -18.86 -3.63
C ILE A 144 -7.57 -19.06 -2.29
N LEU A 145 -7.30 -18.18 -1.31
CA LEU A 145 -7.96 -18.23 -0.01
C LEU A 145 -9.49 -18.06 -0.14
N TYR A 146 -9.94 -17.12 -0.97
CA TYR A 146 -11.36 -16.89 -1.25
C TYR A 146 -12.04 -18.15 -1.81
N LEU A 147 -11.40 -18.84 -2.76
CA LEU A 147 -11.93 -20.08 -3.34
C LEU A 147 -12.01 -21.20 -2.29
N VAL A 148 -11.00 -21.33 -1.41
CA VAL A 148 -11.01 -22.31 -0.31
C VAL A 148 -12.13 -22.00 0.67
N VAL A 149 -12.29 -20.75 1.10
CA VAL A 149 -13.37 -20.32 2.01
C VAL A 149 -14.74 -20.55 1.37
N SER A 150 -14.90 -20.27 0.07
CA SER A 150 -16.14 -20.55 -0.67
C SER A 150 -16.45 -22.05 -0.70
N ALA A 151 -15.46 -22.89 -0.98
CA ALA A 151 -15.63 -24.35 -0.98
C ALA A 151 -15.99 -24.88 0.42
N LEU A 152 -15.32 -24.41 1.47
CA LEU A 152 -15.63 -24.77 2.86
C LEU A 152 -17.05 -24.32 3.26
N ASN A 153 -17.45 -23.11 2.91
CA ASN A 153 -18.80 -22.62 3.15
C ASN A 153 -19.84 -23.49 2.44
N GLN A 154 -19.56 -23.94 1.22
CA GLN A 154 -20.46 -24.82 0.48
C GLN A 154 -20.53 -26.23 1.10
N ILE A 155 -19.42 -26.76 1.61
CA ILE A 155 -19.40 -28.03 2.36
C ILE A 155 -20.23 -27.91 3.64
N VAL A 156 -20.03 -26.85 4.41
CA VAL A 156 -20.78 -26.56 5.64
C VAL A 156 -22.27 -26.45 5.34
N ARG A 157 -22.66 -25.73 4.28
CA ARG A 157 -24.06 -25.64 3.82
C ARG A 157 -24.64 -27.01 3.48
N ARG A 158 -23.90 -27.87 2.77
CA ARG A 158 -24.37 -29.23 2.43
C ARG A 158 -24.55 -30.12 3.66
N VAL A 159 -23.60 -30.10 4.59
CA VAL A 159 -23.67 -30.89 5.82
C VAL A 159 -24.82 -30.42 6.70
N LEU A 160 -25.01 -29.11 6.86
CA LEU A 160 -26.10 -28.53 7.65
C LEU A 160 -27.46 -28.79 7.00
N THR A 161 -27.61 -28.64 5.67
CA THR A 161 -28.89 -28.88 4.98
C THR A 161 -29.27 -30.36 4.99
N CYS A 162 -28.30 -31.27 5.05
CA CYS A 162 -28.52 -32.70 5.20
C CYS A 162 -28.96 -33.10 6.62
N CYS A 163 -28.50 -32.39 7.66
CA CYS A 163 -28.79 -32.72 9.06
C CYS A 163 -29.91 -31.89 9.70
N CYS A 164 -30.17 -30.65 9.24
CA CYS A 164 -31.16 -29.73 9.80
C CYS A 164 -31.72 -28.80 8.70
N SER A 165 -33.01 -28.89 8.36
CA SER A 165 -33.66 -28.02 7.37
C SER A 165 -33.88 -26.55 7.83
N CYS A 166 -33.07 -26.06 8.77
CA CYS A 166 -33.32 -24.82 9.50
C CYS A 166 -32.73 -23.55 8.84
N ILE A 167 -32.06 -23.68 7.70
CA ILE A 167 -31.43 -22.53 7.01
C ILE A 167 -32.33 -22.06 5.86
N ALA A 168 -32.81 -20.83 5.96
CA ALA A 168 -33.54 -20.14 4.89
C ALA A 168 -32.57 -19.75 3.76
N LEU A 169 -32.27 -20.70 2.87
CA LEU A 169 -31.56 -20.47 1.62
C LEU A 169 -32.54 -20.12 0.51
N THR A 170 -32.11 -19.24 -0.40
CA THR A 170 -32.85 -18.87 -1.62
C THR A 170 -33.02 -20.11 -2.51
N GLU A 171 -34.14 -20.24 -3.23
CA GLU A 171 -34.44 -21.43 -4.05
C GLU A 171 -33.37 -21.68 -5.14
N GLU A 172 -32.77 -20.60 -5.67
CA GLU A 172 -31.65 -20.66 -6.62
C GLU A 172 -30.37 -21.25 -5.97
N GLU A 173 -30.08 -20.90 -4.73
CA GLU A 173 -28.92 -21.43 -4.00
C GLU A 173 -29.10 -22.91 -3.62
N LYS A 174 -30.34 -23.37 -3.39
CA LYS A 174 -30.65 -24.78 -3.11
C LYS A 174 -30.51 -25.67 -4.36
N ALA A 175 -30.79 -25.13 -5.54
CA ALA A 175 -30.67 -25.86 -6.81
C ALA A 175 -29.21 -26.06 -7.25
N HIS A 176 -28.27 -25.25 -6.75
CA HIS A 176 -26.87 -25.27 -7.17
C HIS A 176 -26.09 -26.46 -6.61
N ARG A 177 -25.71 -27.41 -7.48
CA ARG A 177 -24.95 -28.62 -7.13
C ARG A 177 -23.42 -28.47 -7.24
N GLY A 178 -22.91 -27.25 -7.43
CA GLY A 178 -21.48 -26.97 -7.54
C GLY A 178 -20.71 -27.07 -6.21
N CYS A 179 -19.39 -27.33 -6.30
CA CYS A 179 -18.47 -27.35 -5.14
C CYS A 179 -18.18 -25.96 -4.56
N LEU A 180 -18.49 -24.89 -5.30
CA LEU A 180 -18.34 -23.49 -4.90
C LEU A 180 -19.71 -22.88 -4.60
N THR A 181 -19.72 -21.76 -3.87
CA THR A 181 -20.94 -20.94 -3.70
C THR A 181 -21.42 -20.40 -5.05
N LEU A 182 -22.69 -19.99 -5.15
CA LEU A 182 -23.28 -19.46 -6.40
C LEU A 182 -22.47 -18.27 -6.93
N ALA A 183 -22.22 -17.26 -6.09
CA ALA A 183 -21.41 -16.08 -6.43
C ALA A 183 -19.98 -16.45 -6.88
N ALA A 184 -19.30 -17.36 -6.16
CA ALA A 184 -17.96 -17.79 -6.57
C ALA A 184 -17.98 -18.59 -7.87
N SER A 185 -19.08 -19.29 -8.17
CA SER A 185 -19.25 -20.02 -9.43
C SER A 185 -19.47 -19.07 -10.61
N GLU A 186 -20.18 -17.95 -10.40
CA GLU A 186 -20.34 -16.88 -11.39
C GLU A 186 -19.01 -16.18 -11.67
N HIS A 187 -18.27 -15.78 -10.63
CA HIS A 187 -16.93 -15.21 -10.81
C HIS A 187 -15.94 -16.17 -11.47
N TYR A 188 -16.03 -17.47 -11.16
CA TYR A 188 -15.21 -18.50 -11.81
C TYR A 188 -15.61 -18.73 -13.27
N ALA A 189 -16.91 -18.65 -13.59
CA ALA A 189 -17.40 -18.74 -14.95
C ALA A 189 -16.93 -17.54 -15.78
N ASP A 190 -16.98 -16.32 -15.24
CA ASP A 190 -16.40 -15.13 -15.88
C ASP A 190 -14.90 -15.29 -16.10
N PHE A 191 -14.14 -15.70 -15.06
CA PHE A 191 -12.70 -15.95 -15.17
C PHE A 191 -12.35 -16.91 -16.31
N LYS A 192 -13.17 -17.95 -16.54
CA LYS A 192 -12.96 -18.92 -17.61
C LYS A 192 -13.16 -18.34 -19.02
N THR A 193 -13.86 -17.23 -19.16
CA THR A 193 -14.03 -16.55 -20.45
C THR A 193 -12.78 -15.74 -20.86
N TRP A 194 -11.84 -15.54 -19.94
CA TRP A 194 -10.67 -14.70 -20.18
C TRP A 194 -9.62 -15.41 -21.06
N ASP A 195 -8.86 -14.63 -21.83
CA ASP A 195 -7.67 -15.12 -22.52
C ASP A 195 -6.53 -15.34 -21.52
N HIS A 196 -6.52 -16.52 -20.88
CA HIS A 196 -5.56 -16.88 -19.84
C HIS A 196 -4.10 -16.75 -20.31
N ALA A 197 -3.82 -17.03 -21.58
CA ALA A 197 -2.46 -16.95 -22.11
C ALA A 197 -1.97 -15.50 -22.13
N ARG A 198 -2.81 -14.58 -22.59
CA ARG A 198 -2.49 -13.15 -22.65
C ARG A 198 -2.40 -12.51 -21.27
N VAL A 199 -3.33 -12.83 -20.38
CA VAL A 199 -3.34 -12.30 -19.01
C VAL A 199 -2.09 -12.78 -18.24
N LEU A 200 -1.77 -14.07 -18.31
CA LEU A 200 -0.58 -14.63 -17.64
C LEU A 200 0.71 -14.05 -18.21
N HIS A 201 0.78 -13.83 -19.53
CA HIS A 201 1.91 -13.15 -20.15
C HIS A 201 2.11 -11.75 -19.55
N TYR A 202 1.05 -10.92 -19.49
CA TYR A 202 1.16 -9.60 -18.85
C TYR A 202 1.49 -9.67 -17.35
N THR A 203 0.98 -10.65 -16.61
CA THR A 203 1.36 -10.88 -15.21
C THR A 203 2.86 -11.11 -15.06
N VAL A 204 3.47 -11.93 -15.94
CA VAL A 204 4.92 -12.16 -15.93
C VAL A 204 5.70 -10.87 -16.24
N TYR A 205 5.26 -10.08 -17.23
CA TYR A 205 5.89 -8.79 -17.53
C TYR A 205 5.83 -7.82 -16.35
N TRP A 206 4.68 -7.72 -15.67
CA TRP A 206 4.55 -6.95 -14.45
C TRP A 206 5.47 -7.46 -13.33
N GLY A 207 5.59 -8.77 -13.17
CA GLY A 207 6.48 -9.39 -12.19
C GLY A 207 7.95 -9.08 -12.47
N VAL A 208 8.40 -9.23 -13.72
CA VAL A 208 9.78 -8.90 -14.14
C VAL A 208 10.05 -7.42 -13.96
N GLY A 209 9.11 -6.56 -14.37
CA GLY A 209 9.20 -5.11 -14.17
C GLY A 209 9.31 -4.75 -12.69
N TYR A 210 8.48 -5.34 -11.83
CA TYR A 210 8.52 -5.15 -10.39
C TYR A 210 9.87 -5.58 -9.79
N VAL A 211 10.35 -6.78 -10.11
CA VAL A 211 11.65 -7.27 -9.60
C VAL A 211 12.78 -6.37 -10.08
N PHE A 212 12.80 -6.01 -11.36
CA PHE A 212 13.82 -5.12 -11.91
C PHE A 212 13.81 -3.76 -11.22
N LEU A 213 12.64 -3.12 -11.12
CA LEU A 213 12.49 -1.83 -10.44
C LEU A 213 12.84 -1.92 -8.96
N ASN A 214 12.42 -2.97 -8.25
CA ASN A 214 12.69 -3.14 -6.83
C ASN A 214 14.19 -3.36 -6.57
N VAL A 215 14.85 -4.21 -7.36
CA VAL A 215 16.29 -4.46 -7.23
C VAL A 215 17.10 -3.21 -7.59
N LEU A 216 16.78 -2.55 -8.71
CA LEU A 216 17.45 -1.33 -9.14
C LEU A 216 17.21 -0.20 -8.11
N ALA A 217 15.97 0.04 -7.71
CA ALA A 217 15.63 1.18 -6.87
C ALA A 217 16.04 1.00 -5.41
N SER A 218 16.00 -0.22 -4.87
CA SER A 218 16.32 -0.47 -3.46
C SER A 218 17.80 -0.76 -3.27
N LYS A 219 18.34 -1.77 -3.96
CA LYS A 219 19.72 -2.24 -3.71
C LYS A 219 20.77 -1.35 -4.34
N PHE A 220 20.55 -0.84 -5.55
CA PHE A 220 21.54 0.06 -6.17
C PHE A 220 21.54 1.43 -5.49
N THR A 221 20.37 2.00 -5.18
CA THR A 221 20.29 3.28 -4.45
C THR A 221 20.98 3.20 -3.09
N THR A 222 20.79 2.12 -2.33
CA THR A 222 21.45 1.98 -1.02
C THR A 222 22.98 1.92 -1.13
N ILE A 223 23.51 1.17 -2.10
CA ILE A 223 24.97 1.12 -2.37
C ILE A 223 25.48 2.50 -2.80
N PHE A 224 24.78 3.16 -3.71
CA PHE A 224 25.15 4.49 -4.21
C PHE A 224 25.13 5.56 -3.09
N LEU A 225 24.11 5.55 -2.24
CA LEU A 225 24.02 6.41 -1.06
C LEU A 225 25.16 6.13 -0.08
N SER A 226 25.52 4.86 0.15
CA SER A 226 26.65 4.49 1.01
C SER A 226 27.97 5.07 0.49
N TRP A 227 28.22 4.97 -0.82
CA TRP A 227 29.38 5.59 -1.46
C TRP A 227 29.37 7.12 -1.35
N LEU A 228 28.20 7.75 -1.49
CA LEU A 228 28.04 9.19 -1.34
C LEU A 228 28.37 9.66 0.09
N ILE A 229 27.95 8.91 1.10
CA ILE A 229 28.30 9.18 2.51
C ILE A 229 29.82 9.21 2.69
N GLN A 230 30.52 8.19 2.18
CA GLN A 230 31.98 8.09 2.31
C GLN A 230 32.72 9.23 1.58
N THR A 231 32.19 9.67 0.44
CA THR A 231 32.81 10.74 -0.37
C THR A 231 32.58 12.12 0.26
N THR A 232 31.44 12.33 0.91
CA THR A 232 31.06 13.64 1.47
C THR A 232 31.61 13.89 2.88
N SER A 233 32.08 12.85 3.58
CA SER A 233 32.58 12.99 4.96
C SER A 233 33.82 13.86 5.12
N THR A 234 34.57 14.13 4.04
CA THR A 234 35.79 14.96 4.07
C THR A 234 35.58 16.39 3.58
N MET A 235 34.34 16.77 3.23
CA MET A 235 34.03 18.06 2.62
C MET A 235 33.40 19.04 3.61
N ALA A 236 33.49 20.34 3.32
CA ALA A 236 32.86 21.38 4.14
C ALA A 236 31.32 21.34 4.03
N ILE A 237 30.63 21.72 5.11
CA ILE A 237 29.15 21.74 5.25
C ILE A 237 28.42 22.26 3.99
N PRO A 238 28.71 23.45 3.42
CA PRO A 238 27.96 23.97 2.28
C PRO A 238 28.12 23.11 1.01
N ALA A 239 29.30 22.53 0.78
CA ALA A 239 29.54 21.65 -0.36
C ALA A 239 28.75 20.34 -0.20
N VAL A 240 28.74 19.78 1.01
CA VAL A 240 27.99 18.56 1.36
C VAL A 240 26.49 18.78 1.17
N THR A 241 25.95 19.90 1.68
CA THR A 241 24.54 20.25 1.51
C THR A 241 24.15 20.36 0.04
N LEU A 242 24.97 21.00 -0.79
CA LEU A 242 24.70 21.14 -2.22
C LEU A 242 24.69 19.78 -2.94
N ILE A 243 25.63 18.89 -2.61
CA ILE A 243 25.68 17.53 -3.17
C ILE A 243 24.44 16.72 -2.75
N VAL A 244 24.07 16.77 -1.47
CA VAL A 244 22.88 16.07 -0.96
C VAL A 244 21.61 16.58 -1.63
N ILE A 245 21.48 17.90 -1.85
CA ILE A 245 20.35 18.48 -2.58
C ILE A 245 20.33 18.02 -4.03
N ALA A 246 21.45 18.14 -4.75
CA ALA A 246 21.52 17.77 -6.16
C ALA A 246 21.20 16.28 -6.38
N VAL A 247 21.81 15.40 -5.58
CA VAL A 247 21.58 13.96 -5.69
C VAL A 247 20.16 13.58 -5.24
N GLY A 248 19.68 14.15 -4.14
CA GLY A 248 18.31 13.93 -3.70
C GLY A 248 17.28 14.36 -4.75
N MET A 249 17.49 15.48 -5.44
CA MET A 249 16.63 15.93 -6.53
C MET A 249 16.56 14.90 -7.67
N VAL A 250 17.71 14.38 -8.12
CA VAL A 250 17.75 13.36 -9.18
C VAL A 250 17.03 12.08 -8.74
N LEU A 251 17.28 11.63 -7.51
CA LEU A 251 16.67 10.41 -6.98
C LEU A 251 15.16 10.56 -6.76
N PHE A 252 14.67 11.73 -6.36
CA PHE A 252 13.22 11.98 -6.28
C PHE A 252 12.56 12.02 -7.65
N MET A 253 13.24 12.52 -8.68
CA MET A 253 12.70 12.50 -10.05
C MET A 253 12.53 11.09 -10.62
N LEU A 254 13.13 10.06 -10.01
CA LEU A 254 12.96 8.67 -10.39
C LEU A 254 11.80 8.04 -9.60
N PRO A 255 10.63 7.80 -10.23
CA PRO A 255 9.45 7.29 -9.54
C PRO A 255 9.61 5.95 -8.80
N PRO A 256 10.48 5.00 -9.20
CA PRO A 256 10.61 3.74 -8.47
C PRO A 256 11.43 3.87 -7.18
N ILE A 257 12.10 4.99 -6.94
CA ILE A 257 13.03 5.13 -5.80
C ILE A 257 12.26 5.48 -4.52
N PRO A 258 12.35 4.65 -3.46
CA PRO A 258 11.75 5.00 -2.18
C PRO A 258 12.43 6.27 -1.65
N GLY A 259 11.65 7.26 -1.24
CA GLY A 259 12.18 8.53 -0.73
C GLY A 259 12.92 8.42 0.60
N LEU A 260 12.70 7.34 1.33
CA LEU A 260 13.16 7.20 2.71
C LEU A 260 14.69 7.01 2.86
N PRO A 261 15.37 6.15 2.07
CA PRO A 261 16.84 6.11 2.03
C PRO A 261 17.49 7.47 1.81
N ILE A 262 16.86 8.34 1.02
CA ILE A 262 17.37 9.68 0.72
C ILE A 262 17.37 10.55 1.98
N TYR A 263 16.25 10.57 2.73
CA TYR A 263 16.16 11.34 3.99
C TYR A 263 17.07 10.79 5.08
N LEU A 264 17.16 9.46 5.21
CA LEU A 264 18.09 8.82 6.16
C LEU A 264 19.53 9.19 5.85
N THR A 265 19.91 9.13 4.57
CA THR A 265 21.26 9.50 4.13
C THR A 265 21.53 10.99 4.37
N ALA A 266 20.58 11.87 4.03
CA ALA A 266 20.69 13.30 4.30
C ALA A 266 20.86 13.56 5.81
N GLY A 267 20.10 12.86 6.66
CA GLY A 267 20.23 12.92 8.11
C GLY A 267 21.61 12.49 8.60
N ILE A 268 22.11 11.33 8.17
CA ILE A 268 23.43 10.80 8.57
C ILE A 268 24.54 11.76 8.13
N VAL A 269 24.54 12.16 6.86
CA VAL A 269 25.61 12.98 6.27
C VAL A 269 25.62 14.38 6.89
N LEU A 270 24.48 15.08 6.87
CA LEU A 270 24.42 16.47 7.33
C LEU A 270 24.63 16.58 8.83
N ILE A 271 24.16 15.61 9.63
CA ILE A 271 24.40 15.61 11.07
C ILE A 271 25.88 15.33 11.37
N SER A 272 26.50 14.36 10.67
CA SER A 272 27.91 14.01 10.92
C SER A 272 28.87 15.18 10.68
N VAL A 273 28.65 15.95 9.60
CA VAL A 273 29.49 17.10 9.25
C VAL A 273 29.08 18.36 10.04
N GLY A 274 27.78 18.54 10.32
CA GLY A 274 27.25 19.70 11.03
C GLY A 274 27.46 19.66 12.55
N ARG A 275 27.74 18.49 13.14
CA ARG A 275 27.82 18.30 14.60
C ARG A 275 28.88 19.19 15.26
N GLU A 276 30.04 19.37 14.62
CA GLU A 276 31.14 20.16 15.18
C GLU A 276 30.84 21.67 15.16
N SER A 277 30.11 22.16 14.15
CA SER A 277 29.84 23.60 13.98
C SER A 277 28.51 24.06 14.60
N LEU A 278 27.46 23.25 14.51
CA LEU A 278 26.08 23.63 14.90
C LEU A 278 25.62 22.94 16.20
N GLY A 279 26.44 22.05 16.76
CA GLY A 279 26.03 21.15 17.83
C GLY A 279 24.99 20.11 17.39
N LEU A 280 24.67 19.16 18.26
CA LEU A 280 23.78 18.05 17.91
C LEU A 280 22.37 18.53 17.52
N PHE A 281 21.75 19.37 18.35
CA PHE A 281 20.40 19.87 18.11
C PHE A 281 20.32 20.80 16.90
N GLY A 282 21.34 21.63 16.67
CA GLY A 282 21.44 22.49 15.50
C GLY A 282 21.60 21.69 14.21
N ALA A 283 22.44 20.65 14.24
CA ALA A 283 22.65 19.78 13.08
C ALA A 283 21.39 18.95 12.74
N ILE A 284 20.65 18.46 13.73
CA ILE A 284 19.35 17.78 13.53
C ILE A 284 18.35 18.75 12.86
N SER A 285 18.20 19.94 13.43
CA SER A 285 17.25 20.95 12.92
C SER A 285 17.61 21.38 11.48
N TYR A 286 18.90 21.52 11.20
CA TYR A 286 19.42 21.84 9.88
C TYR A 286 19.14 20.72 8.87
N ALA A 287 19.42 19.46 9.21
CA ALA A 287 19.16 18.31 8.35
C ALA A 287 17.66 18.15 8.03
N CYS A 288 16.78 18.39 9.02
CA CYS A 288 15.32 18.41 8.82
C CYS A 288 14.89 19.52 7.85
N LEU A 289 15.42 20.74 8.02
CA LEU A 289 15.09 21.88 7.15
C LEU A 289 15.53 21.63 5.70
N VAL A 290 16.77 21.15 5.50
CA VAL A 290 17.29 20.80 4.17
C VAL A 290 16.44 19.70 3.52
N SER A 291 16.07 18.66 4.28
CA SER A 291 15.23 17.56 3.79
C SER A 291 13.83 18.04 3.36
N LEU A 292 13.23 18.96 4.15
CA LEU A 292 11.94 19.54 3.83
C LEU A 292 12.00 20.38 2.53
N LEU A 293 13.00 21.24 2.41
CA LEU A 293 13.20 22.07 1.22
C LEU A 293 13.42 21.23 -0.02
N LEU A 294 14.26 20.20 0.10
CA LEU A 294 14.54 19.26 -0.98
C LEU A 294 13.27 18.57 -1.47
N LYS A 295 12.40 18.12 -0.56
CA LYS A 295 11.10 17.53 -0.91
C LYS A 295 10.20 18.52 -1.65
N LEU A 296 10.06 19.74 -1.14
CA LEU A 296 9.21 20.77 -1.74
C LEU A 296 9.71 21.14 -3.15
N LEU A 297 11.02 21.30 -3.32
CA LEU A 297 11.65 21.56 -4.60
C LEU A 297 11.44 20.41 -5.58
N ALA A 298 11.65 19.17 -5.14
CA ALA A 298 11.42 17.99 -5.97
C ALA A 298 9.97 17.91 -6.45
N CYS A 299 8.99 18.11 -5.55
CA CYS A 299 7.58 18.13 -5.92
C CYS A 299 7.25 19.26 -6.91
N ALA A 300 7.76 20.48 -6.69
CA ALA A 300 7.53 21.60 -7.60
C ALA A 300 8.13 21.33 -9.00
N VAL A 301 9.34 20.78 -9.07
CA VAL A 301 10.01 20.42 -10.32
C VAL A 301 9.28 19.29 -11.04
N GLN A 302 8.83 18.26 -10.32
CA GLN A 302 8.03 17.18 -10.91
C GLN A 302 6.69 17.67 -11.44
N GLN A 303 5.98 18.51 -10.68
CA GLN A 303 4.72 19.10 -11.13
C GLN A 303 4.91 19.96 -12.38
N GLN A 304 6.02 20.70 -12.48
CA GLN A 304 6.28 21.55 -13.63
C GLN A 304 6.79 20.76 -14.84
N LEU A 305 7.73 19.84 -14.67
CA LEU A 305 8.33 19.10 -15.80
C LEU A 305 7.42 18.00 -16.32
N ILE A 306 6.83 17.21 -15.41
CA ILE A 306 5.99 16.07 -15.77
C ILE A 306 4.54 16.52 -15.85
N GLY A 307 4.04 17.21 -14.82
CA GLY A 307 2.63 17.60 -14.75
C GLY A 307 2.21 18.57 -15.87
N ALA A 308 2.99 19.61 -16.15
CA ALA A 308 2.63 20.58 -17.20
C ALA A 308 2.69 19.97 -18.60
N GLN A 309 3.65 19.08 -18.88
CA GLN A 309 3.76 18.41 -20.19
C GLN A 309 2.63 17.40 -20.40
N LEU A 310 2.27 16.62 -19.37
CA LEU A 310 1.17 15.66 -19.45
C LEU A 310 -0.21 16.34 -19.49
N GLY A 311 -0.33 17.56 -18.96
CA GLY A 311 -1.56 18.37 -19.05
C GLY A 311 -1.96 18.76 -20.48
N GLY A 312 -1.02 18.75 -21.44
CA GLY A 312 -1.29 18.99 -22.86
C GLY A 312 -1.89 17.78 -23.60
N SER A 313 -1.86 16.58 -23.02
CA SER A 313 -2.33 15.36 -23.68
C SER A 313 -3.83 15.15 -23.47
N VAL A 314 -4.60 15.15 -24.57
CA VAL A 314 -6.07 14.98 -24.56
C VAL A 314 -6.48 13.64 -23.95
N GLY A 315 -5.71 12.56 -24.18
CA GLY A 315 -5.98 11.25 -23.59
C GLY A 315 -5.82 11.23 -22.07
N ILE A 316 -4.85 11.97 -21.52
CA ILE A 316 -4.67 12.08 -20.06
C ILE A 316 -5.78 12.95 -19.45
N ARG A 317 -6.21 14.01 -20.14
CA ARG A 317 -7.34 14.84 -19.70
C ARG A 317 -8.66 14.06 -19.67
N GLN A 318 -8.87 13.17 -20.64
CA GLN A 318 -10.01 12.25 -20.67
C GLN A 318 -9.95 11.22 -19.54
N VAL A 319 -8.78 10.61 -19.26
CA VAL A 319 -8.61 9.65 -18.17
C VAL A 319 -8.79 10.29 -16.79
N VAL A 320 -8.36 11.54 -16.59
CA VAL A 320 -8.50 12.27 -15.33
C VAL A 320 -9.90 12.90 -15.18
N GLY A 321 -10.76 12.81 -16.19
CA GLY A 321 -12.12 13.35 -16.15
C GLY A 321 -12.15 14.87 -16.01
N ILE A 322 -11.09 15.57 -16.46
CA ILE A 322 -11.11 17.03 -16.54
C ILE A 322 -11.96 17.37 -17.75
N ASN A 323 -13.26 17.52 -17.51
CA ASN A 323 -14.21 18.00 -18.51
C ASN A 323 -13.65 19.30 -19.09
N SER A 324 -13.24 19.24 -20.35
CA SER A 324 -12.80 20.42 -21.07
C SER A 324 -14.07 21.14 -21.52
N GLU A 325 -14.70 21.87 -20.61
CA GLU A 325 -15.66 22.91 -21.00
C GLU A 325 -14.85 24.10 -21.52
N GLY A 326 -14.77 24.21 -22.84
CA GLY A 326 -14.05 25.26 -23.56
C GLY A 326 -14.01 24.97 -25.05
#